data_AF-D2RHD6-F1
#
_entry.id   AF-D2RHD6-F1
#
_cell.length_a   1.000
_cell.length_b   1.000
_cell.length_c   1.000
_cell.angle_alpha   90.00
_cell.angle_beta   90.00
_cell.angle_gamma   90.00
#
_symmetry.space_group_name_H-M   'P 1'
#
loop_
_entity.id
_entity.type
_entity.pdbx_description
1 polymer ?
#
loop_
_entity_poly.entity_id
_entity_poly.type
_entity_poly.pdbx_seq_one_letter_code
_entity_poly.pdbx_strand_id
1 'polypeptide(L)' 'MRIDLIFVGIALILLGIALLGLSAGQVHYGGVVIIGPFPIVFGSSPDMVILGIVLALILLTFMLILARW' A
#
# COMPACT_ATOMS: atom_id res chain seq x y z
N MET A 1 -14.10 4.12 -23.01
CA MET A 1 -12.92 4.01 -22.12
C MET A 1 -11.92 5.07 -22.55
N ARG A 2 -11.56 6.02 -21.67
CA ARG A 2 -10.63 7.12 -21.98
C ARG A 2 -9.19 6.61 -21.83
N ILE A 3 -8.57 6.23 -22.94
CA ILE A 3 -7.23 5.60 -22.96
C ILE A 3 -6.14 6.56 -22.44
N ASP A 4 -6.35 7.86 -22.64
CA ASP A 4 -5.51 8.96 -22.17
C ASP A 4 -5.30 8.95 -20.65
N LEU A 5 -6.35 8.68 -19.87
CA LEU A 5 -6.27 8.61 -18.41
C LEU A 5 -5.47 7.41 -17.91
N ILE A 6 -5.50 6.30 -18.64
CA ILE A 6 -4.74 5.08 -18.30
C ILE A 6 -3.24 5.34 -18.47
N PHE A 7 -2.85 5.99 -19.58
CA PHE A 7 -1.44 6.35 -19.81
C PHE A 7 -0.91 7.35 -18.78
N VAL A 8 -1.72 8.34 -18.40
CA VAL A 8 -1.35 9.29 -17.33
C VAL A 8 -1.17 8.57 -16.01
N GLY A 9 -2.07 7.64 -15.65
CA GLY A 9 -1.97 6.85 -14.43
C GLY A 9 -0.69 6.01 -14.39
N ILE A 10 -0.38 5.29 -15.48
CA ILE A 10 0.85 4.48 -15.58
C ILE A 10 2.09 5.37 -15.49
N ALA A 11 2.11 6.53 -16.18
CA ALA A 11 3.22 7.46 -16.13
C ALA A 11 3.47 8.01 -14.72
N LEU A 12 2.41 8.32 -13.96
CA LEU A 12 2.52 8.77 -12.57
C LEU A 12 3.09 7.69 -11.64
N ILE A 13 2.65 6.43 -11.80
CA ILE A 13 3.18 5.31 -11.03
C ILE A 13 4.68 5.13 -11.30
N LEU A 14 5.07 5.14 -12.58
CA LEU A 14 6.48 5.00 -12.98
C LEU A 14 7.35 6.16 -12.49
N LEU A 15 6.84 7.39 -12.55
CA LEU A 15 7.52 8.57 -12.02
C LEU A 15 7.75 8.45 -10.52
N GLY A 16 6.73 8.01 -9.76
CA GLY A 16 6.85 7.80 -8.32
C GLY A 16 7.92 6.77 -7.96
N ILE A 17 7.97 5.65 -8.68
CA ILE A 17 8.99 4.60 -8.48
C ILE A 17 10.39 5.12 -8.82
N ALA A 18 10.54 5.86 -9.92
CA ALA A 18 11.81 6.45 -10.33
C ALA A 18 12.33 7.46 -9.29
N LEU A 19 11.45 8.31 -8.74
CA LEU A 19 11.79 9.27 -7.70
C LEU A 19 12.20 8.57 -6.39
N LEU A 20 11.54 7.47 -6.04
CA LEU A 20 11.93 6.64 -4.89
C LEU A 20 13.34 6.06 -5.06
N GLY A 21 13.68 5.56 -6.27
CA GLY A 21 15.00 5.01 -6.57
C GLY A 21 16.13 6.05 -6.60
N LEU A 22 15.80 7.32 -6.89
CA LEU A 22 16.75 8.45 -6.85
C LEU A 22 16.93 9.04 -5.45
N SER A 23 16.05 8.72 -4.50
CA SER A 23 16.16 9.22 -3.13
C SER A 23 17.30 8.49 -2.41
N ALA A 24 18.40 9.21 -2.12
CA ALA A 24 19.57 8.69 -1.42
C ALA A 24 19.35 8.46 0.10
N GLY A 25 18.11 8.57 0.58
CA GLY A 25 17.76 8.35 1.98
C GLY A 25 17.58 6.87 2.30
N GLN A 26 17.70 6.50 3.58
CA GLN A 26 17.23 5.19 4.05
C GLN A 26 15.70 5.14 3.90
N VAL A 27 15.24 4.64 2.76
CA VAL A 27 13.82 4.50 2.46
C VAL A 27 13.27 3.36 3.32
N HIS A 28 12.37 3.72 4.22
CA HIS A 28 11.62 2.76 5.01
C HIS A 28 10.41 2.33 4.20
N TYR A 29 10.28 1.04 3.94
CA TYR A 29 9.20 0.46 3.17
C TYR A 29 8.41 -0.51 4.04
N GLY A 30 7.14 -0.68 3.74
CA GLY A 30 6.27 -1.62 4.41
C GLY A 30 5.02 -1.89 3.60
N GLY A 31 4.33 -2.97 3.93
CA GLY A 31 3.14 -3.40 3.23
C GLY A 31 2.32 -4.37 4.05
N VAL A 32 1.09 -4.56 3.58
CA VAL A 32 0.12 -5.48 4.18
C VAL A 32 -0.45 -6.32 3.05
N VAL A 33 -0.36 -7.64 3.19
CA VAL A 33 -1.03 -8.60 2.31
C VAL A 33 -2.15 -9.24 3.11
N ILE A 34 -3.38 -9.14 2.62
CA ILE A 34 -4.56 -9.70 3.26
C ILE A 34 -4.92 -11.00 2.53
N ILE A 35 -4.84 -12.13 3.23
CA ILE A 35 -5.26 -13.45 2.72
C ILE A 35 -6.49 -13.88 3.51
N GLY A 36 -7.68 -13.63 2.95
CA GLY A 36 -8.93 -13.78 3.71
C GLY A 36 -8.96 -12.82 4.91
N PRO A 37 -9.47 -13.20 6.09
CA PRO A 37 -9.47 -12.33 7.27
C PRO A 37 -8.10 -12.24 7.97
N PHE A 38 -7.05 -12.85 7.43
CA PHE A 38 -5.72 -12.88 8.05
C PHE A 38 -4.77 -11.89 7.36
N PRO A 39 -4.42 -10.76 8.02
CA PRO A 39 -3.44 -9.82 7.50
C PRO A 39 -2.01 -10.26 7.80
N ILE A 40 -1.13 -10.15 6.82
CA ILE A 40 0.32 -10.33 6.93
C ILE A 40 0.97 -8.96 6.75
N VAL A 41 1.56 -8.43 7.82
CA VAL A 41 2.24 -7.13 7.83
C VAL A 41 3.74 -7.34 7.72
N PHE A 42 4.41 -6.59 6.84
CA PHE A 42 5.87 -6.56 6.71
C PHE A 42 6.35 -5.11 6.61
N GLY A 43 7.53 -4.85 7.15
CA GLY A 43 8.13 -3.51 7.15
C GLY A 43 9.63 -3.58 7.39
N SER A 44 10.36 -2.62 6.83
CA SER A 44 11.81 -2.50 6.98
C SER A 44 12.24 -1.78 8.26
N SER A 45 11.30 -1.17 8.99
CA SER A 45 11.49 -0.63 10.34
C SER A 45 10.28 -0.88 11.24
N PRO A 46 10.46 -0.81 12.57
CA PRO A 46 9.36 -0.91 13.53
C PRO A 46 8.22 0.07 13.24
N ASP A 47 8.54 1.31 12.85
CA ASP A 47 7.54 2.34 12.53
C ASP A 47 6.67 1.94 11.33
N MET A 48 7.28 1.34 10.29
CA MET A 48 6.54 0.84 9.12
C MET A 48 5.66 -0.37 9.47
N VAL A 49 6.11 -1.22 10.38
CA VAL A 49 5.31 -2.36 10.87
C VAL A 49 4.11 -1.85 11.67
N ILE A 50 4.29 -0.86 12.56
CA ILE A 50 3.18 -0.25 13.31
C ILE A 50 2.17 0.38 12.35
N LEU A 51 2.64 1.15 11.36
CA LEU A 51 1.80 1.72 10.32
C LEU A 51 1.03 0.62 9.58
N GLY A 52 1.71 -0.46 9.18
CA GLY A 52 1.08 -1.59 8.50
C GLY A 52 0.01 -2.29 9.36
N ILE A 53 0.22 -2.44 10.68
CA ILE A 53 -0.78 -3.00 11.59
C ILE A 53 -2.03 -2.10 11.66
N VAL A 54 -1.84 -0.78 11.76
CA VAL A 54 -2.96 0.17 11.76
C VAL A 54 -3.74 0.08 10.45
N LEU A 55 -3.03 0.02 9.32
CA LEU A 55 -3.63 -0.08 7.99
C LEU A 55 -4.38 -1.41 7.80
N ALA A 56 -3.82 -2.52 8.30
CA ALA A 56 -4.47 -3.82 8.32
C ALA A 56 -5.77 -3.81 9.13
N LEU A 57 -5.78 -3.18 10.31
CA LEU A 57 -6.98 -3.04 11.14
C LEU A 57 -8.07 -2.20 10.46
N ILE A 58 -7.69 -1.09 9.82
CA ILE A 58 -8.62 -0.26 9.05
C ILE A 58 -9.23 -1.08 7.92
N LEU A 59 -8.40 -1.76 7.12
CA LEU A 59 -8.87 -2.57 5.99
C LEU A 59 -9.75 -3.74 6.45
N LEU A 60 -9.39 -4.40 7.54
CA LEU A 60 -10.18 -5.51 8.10
C LEU A 60 -11.52 -5.01 8.65
N THR A 61 -11.54 -3.87 9.31
CA THR A 61 -12.78 -3.22 9.79
C THR A 61 -13.66 -2.82 8.61
N PHE A 62 -13.07 -2.22 7.58
CA PHE A 62 -13.77 -1.82 6.36
C PHE A 62 -14.34 -3.04 5.63
N MET A 63 -13.53 -4.10 5.48
CA MET A 63 -13.97 -5.37 4.92
C MET A 63 -15.11 -5.97 5.72
N LEU A 64 -15.04 -5.99 7.06
CA LEU A 64 -16.12 -6.48 7.91
C LEU A 64 -17.41 -5.68 7.75
N ILE A 65 -17.33 -4.35 7.62
CA ILE A 65 -18.49 -3.48 7.40
C ILE A 65 -19.09 -3.72 6.01
N LEU A 66 -18.26 -3.82 4.96
CA LEU A 66 -18.71 -4.05 3.58
C LEU A 66 -19.20 -5.48 3.35
N ALA A 67 -18.57 -6.45 4.01
CA ALA A 67 -18.98 -7.85 4.00
C ALA A 67 -20.21 -8.11 4.88
N ARG A 68 -20.82 -7.07 5.48
CA ARG A 68 -22.18 -7.15 6.05
C ARG A 68 -23.20 -7.38 4.93
N TRP A 69 -23.26 -8.64 4.49
CA TRP A 69 -24.45 -9.37 4.13
C TRP A 69 -24.72 -10.39 5.23
#